data_AF-A0A822B2J6-F1
#
_entry.id   AF-A0A822B2J6-F1
#
_cell.length_a   1.000
_cell.length_b   1.000
_cell.length_c   1.000
_cell.angle_alpha   90.00
_cell.angle_beta   90.00
_cell.angle_gamma   90.00
#
_symmetry.space_group_name_H-M   'P 1'
#
loop_
_entity.id
_entity.type
_entity.pdbx_description
1 polymer ?
#
loop_
_entity_poly.entity_id
_entity_poly.type
_entity_poly.pdbx_seq_one_letter_code
_entity_poly.pdbx_strand_id
1 'polypeptide(L)'
;MQVPTLPIKEAFRRVPNFAKFMPSCLTSAIYESNQKNGLAKEEVAAIKAYTAQCDVYKLLNQALRSEQLKNIQPWFSYLKLFHMAISKLKPKKGYYCRGENIDQSSKYQVGSIITWVRKLIKNLYFNE
;
A
#
# COMPACT_ATOMS: atom_id res chain seq x y z
N MET A 1 -11.70 -22.22 1.55
CA MET A 1 -11.59 -21.83 2.98
C MET A 1 -10.92 -20.45 3.01
N GLN A 2 -11.56 -19.42 3.58
CA GLN A 2 -11.00 -18.07 3.61
C GLN A 2 -9.89 -18.04 4.69
N VAL A 3 -8.64 -17.78 4.29
CA VAL A 3 -7.52 -17.73 5.24
C VAL A 3 -7.78 -16.59 6.25
N PRO A 4 -7.58 -16.81 7.56
CA PRO A 4 -7.72 -15.74 8.54
C PRO A 4 -6.80 -14.58 8.19
N THR A 5 -7.40 -13.42 7.89
CA THR A 5 -6.66 -12.20 7.57
C THR A 5 -6.35 -11.45 8.86
N LEU A 6 -5.10 -11.01 9.01
CA LEU A 6 -4.69 -10.16 10.14
C LEU A 6 -5.62 -8.95 10.24
N PRO A 7 -6.19 -8.65 11.42
CA PRO A 7 -7.00 -7.44 11.59
C PRO A 7 -6.21 -6.19 11.19
N ILE A 8 -6.84 -5.27 10.48
CA ILE A 8 -6.19 -4.06 9.96
C ILE A 8 -5.51 -3.24 11.06
N LYS A 9 -6.11 -3.17 12.26
CA LYS A 9 -5.52 -2.49 13.42
C LYS A 9 -4.20 -3.13 13.85
N GLU A 10 -4.14 -4.47 13.84
CA GLU A 10 -2.93 -5.22 14.16
C GLU A 10 -1.86 -5.07 13.06
N ALA A 11 -2.28 -4.89 11.80
CA ALA A 11 -1.38 -4.66 10.68
C ALA A 11 -0.54 -3.38 10.83
N PHE A 12 -1.03 -2.41 11.58
CA PHE A 12 -0.34 -1.15 11.85
C PHE A 12 0.30 -1.07 13.24
N ARG A 13 0.21 -2.12 14.08
CA ARG A 13 0.68 -2.11 15.48
C ARG A 13 2.12 -1.64 15.65
N ARG A 14 2.98 -1.92 14.66
CA ARG A 14 4.41 -1.57 14.69
C ARG A 14 4.73 -0.22 14.05
N VAL A 15 3.78 0.40 13.33
CA VAL A 15 3.98 1.69 12.67
C VAL A 15 4.09 2.79 13.73
N PRO A 16 5.22 3.53 13.80
CA PRO A 16 5.40 4.57 14.79
C PRO A 16 4.27 5.60 14.74
N ASN A 17 3.82 6.04 15.91
CA ASN A 17 2.73 7.00 16.07
C ASN A 17 1.37 6.55 15.48
N PHE A 18 1.14 5.26 15.22
CA PHE A 18 -0.13 4.78 14.67
C PHE A 18 -1.35 5.19 15.52
N ALA A 19 -1.22 5.22 16.84
CA ALA A 19 -2.27 5.73 17.74
C ALA A 19 -2.59 7.22 17.54
N LYS A 20 -1.60 8.03 17.13
CA LYS A 20 -1.75 9.45 16.75
C LYS A 20 -2.32 9.60 15.33
N PHE A 21 -2.15 8.57 14.50
CA PHE A 21 -2.51 8.51 13.09
C PHE A 21 -3.76 7.68 12.80
N MET A 22 -4.58 7.30 13.78
CA MET A 22 -5.91 6.74 13.51
C MET A 22 -6.86 7.92 13.23
N PRO A 23 -6.93 8.45 12.00
CA PRO A 23 -7.73 9.62 11.76
C PRO A 23 -9.18 9.10 11.68
N SER A 24 -10.16 9.95 11.96
CA SER A 24 -11.57 9.59 11.79
C SER A 24 -11.85 8.95 10.42
N CYS A 25 -11.13 9.38 9.38
CA CYS A 25 -11.18 8.82 8.02
C CYS A 25 -10.83 7.33 7.93
N LEU A 26 -9.88 6.83 8.73
CA LEU A 26 -9.50 5.42 8.71
C LEU A 26 -10.53 4.57 9.46
N THR A 27 -11.07 5.10 10.57
CA THR A 27 -12.16 4.44 11.31
C THR A 27 -13.40 4.26 10.45
N SER A 28 -13.85 5.31 9.74
CA SER A 28 -15.00 5.21 8.84
C SER A 28 -14.73 4.27 7.67
N ALA A 29 -13.55 4.36 7.03
CA ALA A 29 -13.14 3.47 5.96
C ALA A 29 -13.16 1.98 6.40
N ILE A 30 -12.63 1.66 7.58
CA ILE A 30 -12.62 0.31 8.15
C ILE A 30 -14.05 -0.14 8.51
N TYR A 31 -14.86 0.75 9.09
CA TYR A 31 -16.22 0.42 9.51
C TYR A 31 -17.12 0.12 8.32
N GLU A 32 -17.00 0.89 7.24
CA GLU A 32 -17.72 0.68 5.98
C GLU A 32 -17.13 -0.44 5.10
N SER A 33 -16.07 -1.11 5.56
CA SER A 33 -15.49 -2.23 4.82
C SER A 33 -16.36 -3.46 5.04
N ASN A 34 -17.16 -3.80 4.03
CA ASN A 34 -17.87 -5.06 3.95
C ASN A 34 -17.19 -5.99 2.97
N GLN A 35 -17.39 -7.31 3.14
CA GLN A 35 -16.91 -8.28 2.15
C GLN A 35 -17.50 -7.92 0.79
N LYS A 36 -16.65 -7.77 -0.21
CA LYS A 36 -17.05 -7.35 -1.56
C LYS A 36 -16.11 -7.97 -2.57
N ASN A 37 -16.65 -8.44 -3.70
CA ASN A 37 -15.85 -8.96 -4.82
C ASN A 37 -14.83 -10.05 -4.44
N GLY A 38 -15.17 -10.93 -3.47
CA GLY A 38 -14.27 -12.00 -3.02
C GLY A 38 -13.16 -11.58 -2.04
N LEU A 39 -13.13 -10.31 -1.63
CA LEU A 39 -12.24 -9.80 -0.60
C LEU A 39 -12.87 -9.95 0.79
N ALA A 40 -12.04 -10.35 1.76
CA ALA A 40 -12.38 -10.28 3.17
C ALA A 40 -12.47 -8.82 3.63
N LYS A 41 -13.16 -8.59 4.76
CA LYS A 41 -13.33 -7.25 5.35
C LYS A 41 -11.99 -6.53 5.54
N GLU A 42 -10.99 -7.22 6.09
CA GLU A 42 -9.68 -6.62 6.38
C GLU A 42 -8.91 -6.25 5.09
N GLU A 43 -9.15 -6.96 4.00
CA GLU A 43 -8.53 -6.69 2.70
C GLU A 43 -9.14 -5.45 2.04
N VAL A 44 -10.47 -5.32 2.10
CA VAL A 44 -11.16 -4.10 1.69
C VAL A 44 -10.70 -2.91 2.53
N ALA A 45 -10.57 -3.11 3.85
CA ALA A 45 -10.07 -2.09 4.76
C ALA A 45 -8.63 -1.66 4.42
N ALA A 46 -7.76 -2.59 4.04
CA ALA A 46 -6.38 -2.27 3.65
C ALA A 46 -6.32 -1.41 2.38
N ILE A 47 -7.14 -1.73 1.37
CA ILE A 47 -7.25 -0.92 0.13
C ILE A 47 -7.81 0.46 0.44
N LYS A 48 -8.89 0.53 1.23
CA LYS A 48 -9.47 1.81 1.65
C LYS A 48 -8.48 2.64 2.46
N ALA A 49 -7.69 2.04 3.35
CA ALA A 49 -6.67 2.75 4.12
C ALA A 49 -5.62 3.43 3.22
N TYR A 50 -5.25 2.81 2.09
CA TYR A 50 -4.32 3.40 1.12
C TYR A 50 -4.95 4.51 0.27
N THR A 51 -6.25 4.45 0.02
CA THR A 51 -6.94 5.32 -0.95
C THR A 51 -7.78 6.41 -0.31
N ALA A 52 -8.12 6.28 0.97
CA ALA A 52 -8.78 7.32 1.74
C ALA A 52 -7.89 8.56 1.85
N GLN A 53 -8.50 9.72 2.09
CA GLN A 53 -7.80 10.97 2.40
C GLN A 53 -7.15 10.94 3.80
N CYS A 54 -6.43 9.86 4.10
CA CYS A 54 -5.67 9.65 5.31
C CYS A 54 -4.17 9.71 4.98
N ASP A 55 -3.33 10.04 5.96
CA ASP A 55 -1.88 10.16 5.74
C ASP A 55 -1.16 8.82 5.52
N VAL A 56 -1.86 7.68 5.60
CA VAL A 56 -1.32 6.32 5.36
C VAL A 56 -0.57 6.26 4.02
N TYR A 57 -1.18 6.70 2.93
CA TYR A 57 -0.54 6.75 1.61
C TYR A 57 0.76 7.56 1.61
N LYS A 58 0.74 8.73 2.25
CA LYS A 58 1.90 9.65 2.26
C LYS A 58 3.05 9.05 3.07
N LEU A 59 2.76 8.60 4.28
CA LEU A 59 3.75 8.03 5.21
C LEU A 59 4.35 6.74 4.68
N LEU A 60 3.52 5.83 4.15
CA LEU A 60 4.01 4.60 3.55
C LEU A 60 4.90 4.90 2.35
N ASN A 61 4.46 5.75 1.42
CA ASN A 61 5.26 6.06 0.24
C ASN A 61 6.56 6.83 0.58
N GLN A 62 6.58 7.60 1.68
CA GLN A 62 7.80 8.19 2.20
C GLN A 62 8.74 7.11 2.75
N ALA A 63 8.23 6.17 3.55
CA ALA A 63 9.00 5.05 4.08
C ALA A 63 9.61 4.20 2.95
N LEU A 64 8.80 3.85 1.93
CA LEU A 64 9.22 3.09 0.74
C LEU A 64 10.34 3.80 -0.04
N ARG A 65 10.36 5.14 -0.05
CA ARG A 65 11.39 5.94 -0.76
C ARG A 65 12.67 6.16 0.06
N SER A 66 12.59 6.03 1.38
CA SER A 66 13.66 6.43 2.32
C SER A 66 14.94 5.59 2.28
N GLU A 67 15.01 4.51 1.49
CA GLU A 67 16.14 3.54 1.39
C GLU A 67 16.58 2.87 2.71
N GLN A 68 15.96 3.20 3.83
CA GLN A 68 16.31 2.69 5.14
C GLN A 68 15.36 1.55 5.53
N LEU A 69 15.90 0.34 5.69
CA LEU A 69 15.11 -0.85 6.06
C LEU A 69 14.33 -0.65 7.36
N LYS A 70 14.92 0.07 8.34
CA LYS A 70 14.26 0.41 9.61
C LYS A 70 12.97 1.22 9.43
N ASN A 71 12.82 1.97 8.35
CA ASN A 71 11.64 2.78 8.10
C ASN A 71 10.51 1.96 7.44
N ILE A 72 10.84 0.92 6.68
CA ILE A 72 9.86 0.06 6.00
C ILE A 72 9.44 -1.15 6.86
N GLN A 73 10.32 -1.69 7.70
CA GLN A 73 10.03 -2.84 8.56
C GLN A 73 8.73 -2.72 9.37
N PRO A 74 8.40 -1.55 9.96
CA PRO A 74 7.12 -1.35 10.64
C PRO A 74 5.87 -1.62 9.78
N TRP A 75 5.99 -1.46 8.46
CA TRP A 75 4.89 -1.55 7.49
C TRP A 75 4.71 -2.95 6.90
N PHE A 76 5.58 -3.92 7.18
CA PHE A 76 5.54 -5.24 6.54
C PHE A 76 4.21 -5.98 6.74
N SER A 77 3.62 -5.91 7.93
CA SER A 77 2.31 -6.52 8.20
C SER A 77 1.20 -5.89 7.35
N TYR A 78 1.20 -4.56 7.24
CA TYR A 78 0.27 -3.84 6.37
C TYR A 78 0.50 -4.15 4.89
N LEU A 79 1.75 -4.12 4.42
CA LEU A 79 2.11 -4.43 3.03
C LEU A 79 1.69 -5.84 2.63
N LYS A 80 1.87 -6.83 3.52
CA LYS A 80 1.39 -8.20 3.29
C LYS A 80 -0.13 -8.25 3.12
N LEU A 81 -0.87 -7.60 4.01
CA LEU A 81 -2.34 -7.54 3.92
C LEU A 81 -2.81 -6.82 2.65
N PHE A 82 -2.18 -5.69 2.32
CA PHE A 82 -2.49 -4.90 1.12
C PHE A 82 -2.18 -5.65 -0.18
N HIS A 83 -1.01 -6.31 -0.27
CA HIS A 83 -0.64 -7.11 -1.45
C HIS A 83 -1.57 -8.32 -1.63
N MET A 84 -1.94 -8.99 -0.54
CA MET A 84 -2.92 -10.09 -0.57
C MET A 84 -4.30 -9.61 -1.04
N ALA A 85 -4.72 -8.41 -0.63
CA ALA A 85 -5.95 -7.81 -1.13
C ALA A 85 -5.87 -7.54 -2.64
N ILE A 86 -4.79 -6.92 -3.11
CA ILE A 86 -4.60 -6.60 -4.53
C ILE A 86 -4.49 -7.86 -5.39
N SER A 87 -3.83 -8.92 -4.93
CA SER A 87 -3.66 -10.16 -5.71
C SER A 87 -4.97 -10.88 -5.98
N LYS A 88 -6.03 -10.61 -5.20
CA LYS A 88 -7.39 -11.13 -5.42
C LYS A 88 -8.20 -10.31 -6.43
N LEU A 89 -7.75 -9.11 -6.78
CA LEU A 89 -8.44 -8.28 -7.76
C LEU A 89 -8.23 -8.83 -9.17
N LYS A 90 -9.29 -8.76 -10.00
CA LYS A 90 -9.18 -9.12 -11.41
C LYS A 90 -8.24 -8.12 -12.11
N PRO A 91 -7.19 -8.58 -12.80
CA PRO A 91 -6.30 -7.69 -13.54
C PRO A 91 -7.10 -6.99 -14.66
N LYS A 92 -6.90 -5.69 -14.80
CA LYS A 92 -7.44 -4.91 -15.92
C LYS A 92 -6.29 -4.39 -16.77
N LYS A 93 -6.41 -4.56 -18.08
CA LYS A 93 -5.50 -3.99 -19.07
C LYS A 93 -6.15 -2.73 -19.65
N GLY A 94 -5.35 -1.70 -19.88
CA GLY A 94 -5.82 -0.45 -20.44
C GLY A 94 -4.76 0.64 -20.34
N TYR A 95 -5.10 1.80 -20.89
CA TYR A 95 -4.30 3.01 -20.73
C TYR A 95 -4.66 3.68 -19.41
N TYR A 96 -3.65 4.01 -18.62
CA TYR A 96 -3.80 4.70 -17.35
C TYR A 96 -3.01 6.00 -17.40
N CYS A 97 -3.62 7.07 -16.90
CA CYS A 97 -2.99 8.39 -16.83
C CYS A 97 -2.64 8.71 -15.38
N ARG A 98 -1.47 9.33 -15.16
CA ARG A 98 -1.05 9.87 -13.87
C ARG A 98 -0.54 11.29 -14.09
N GLY A 99 -1.20 12.27 -13.48
CA GLY A 99 -0.71 13.64 -13.44
C GLY A 99 0.14 13.88 -12.19
N GLU A 100 1.25 14.59 -12.35
CA GLU A 100 2.08 15.06 -11.24
C GLU A 100 2.47 16.51 -11.47
N ASN A 101 2.55 17.30 -10.39
CA ASN A 101 2.99 18.69 -10.43
C ASN A 101 4.51 18.79 -10.17
N ILE A 102 5.31 17.99 -10.89
CA ILE A 102 6.78 17.96 -10.81
C ILE A 102 7.31 17.70 -12.23
N ASP A 103 8.34 18.43 -12.66
CA ASP A 103 9.04 18.11 -13.90
C ASP A 103 9.79 16.77 -13.76
N GLN A 104 9.41 15.80 -14.59
CA GLN A 104 10.05 14.49 -14.67
C GLN A 104 10.51 14.15 -16.08
N SER A 105 10.59 15.14 -16.98
CA SER A 105 11.02 14.95 -18.37
C SER A 105 12.35 14.19 -18.49
N SER A 106 13.30 14.49 -17.60
CA SER A 106 14.61 13.82 -17.54
C SER A 106 14.56 12.36 -17.06
N LYS A 107 13.50 11.93 -16.37
CA LYS A 107 13.37 10.57 -15.81
C LYS A 107 12.73 9.57 -16.77
N TYR A 108 11.94 10.03 -17.73
CA TYR A 108 11.23 9.17 -18.68
C TYR A 108 11.77 9.37 -20.10
N GLN A 109 12.85 8.66 -20.40
CA GLN A 109 13.39 8.64 -21.77
C GLN A 109 12.71 7.54 -22.58
N VAL A 110 12.46 7.79 -23.87
CA VAL A 110 11.90 6.78 -24.78
C VAL A 110 12.83 5.56 -24.80
N GLY A 111 12.27 4.37 -24.66
CA GLY A 111 13.01 3.11 -24.61
C GLY A 111 13.57 2.72 -23.23
N SER A 112 13.42 3.56 -22.21
CA SER A 112 13.85 3.23 -20.84
C SER A 112 12.86 2.34 -20.09
N ILE A 113 13.37 1.40 -19.28
CA ILE A 113 12.57 0.62 -18.32
C ILE A 113 12.59 1.35 -16.98
N ILE A 114 11.42 1.81 -16.54
CA ILE A 114 11.29 2.51 -15.26
C ILE A 114 10.77 1.56 -14.19
N THR A 115 11.55 1.39 -13.12
CA THR A 115 11.13 0.68 -11.92
C THR A 115 10.75 1.67 -10.82
N TRP A 116 9.48 1.68 -10.43
CA TRP A 116 8.94 2.58 -9.40
C TRP A 116 9.25 2.14 -7.97
N VAL A 117 9.79 0.93 -7.81
CA VAL A 117 10.26 0.35 -6.55
C VAL A 117 11.79 0.43 -6.49
N ARG A 118 12.32 0.95 -5.38
CA ARG A 118 13.78 1.04 -5.19
C ARG A 118 14.41 -0.34 -4.94
N LYS A 119 15.67 -0.48 -5.35
CA LYS A 119 16.50 -1.70 -5.38
C LYS A 119 16.40 -2.55 -4.09
N LEU A 120 16.31 -1.91 -2.93
CA LEU A 120 16.23 -2.57 -1.62
C LEU A 120 14.96 -3.42 -1.43
N ILE A 121 13.83 -2.98 -1.97
CA ILE A 121 12.56 -3.73 -1.92
C ILE A 121 12.52 -4.79 -3.02
N LYS A 122 13.17 -4.54 -4.16
CA LYS A 122 13.33 -5.53 -5.24
C LYS A 122 13.94 -6.82 -4.69
N ASN A 123 15.01 -6.72 -3.90
CA ASN A 123 15.69 -7.88 -3.30
C ASN A 123 14.89 -8.57 -2.17
N LEU A 124 13.87 -7.93 -1.60
CA LEU A 124 13.06 -8.51 -0.53
C LEU A 124 11.84 -9.28 -1.04
N TYR A 125 11.31 -8.90 -2.20
CA TYR A 125 10.04 -9.43 -2.73
C TYR A 125 10.14 -10.05 -4.12
N PHE A 126 11.22 -9.81 -4.85
CA PHE A 126 11.38 -10.19 -6.25
C PHE A 126 12.75 -10.83 -6.51
N ASN A 127 13.18 -11.74 -5.62
CA ASN A 127 14.30 -12.62 -5.93
C ASN A 127 13.90 -13.48 -7.13
N GLU A 128 14.63 -13.31 -8.23
CA GLU A 128 14.78 -14.31 -9.29
C GLU A 128 15.70 -15.43 -8.81
#